data_AF-A0A4Q2YSA5-F1
#
_entry.id   AF-A0A4Q2YSA5-F1
#
_cell.length_a   1.000
_cell.length_b   1.000
_cell.length_c   1.000
_cell.angle_alpha   90.00
_cell.angle_beta   90.00
_cell.angle_gamma   90.00
#
_symmetry.space_group_name_H-M   'P 1'
#
loop_
_entity.id
_entity.type
_entity.pdbx_description
1 polymer ?
#
loop_
_entity_poly.entity_id
_entity_poly.type
_entity_poly.pdbx_seq_one_letter_code
_entity_poly.pdbx_strand_id
1 'polypeptide(L)'
;MTDPWTWHGGGLEAAKRHFGGSDWIDLSTGINPHPWPHATAMAFDWQHLPDARDLAQLESAAASCFGVDPRHVCAVPGTEIGLRLVGNLIGGPA
;
A
#
# COMPACT_ATOMS: atom_id res chain seq x y z
N MET A 1 -12.55 21.09 -3.83
CA MET A 1 -12.04 20.93 -5.21
C MET A 1 -10.58 20.52 -5.08
N THR A 2 -10.30 19.24 -5.13
CA THR A 2 -8.92 18.75 -5.23
C THR A 2 -8.49 18.98 -6.67
N ASP A 3 -7.55 19.89 -6.84
CA ASP A 3 -6.86 20.06 -8.12
C ASP A 3 -6.24 18.71 -8.53
N PRO A 4 -6.22 18.34 -9.83
CA PRO A 4 -5.65 17.07 -10.30
C PRO A 4 -4.26 16.78 -9.74
N TRP A 5 -3.48 17.81 -9.41
CA TRP A 5 -2.12 17.70 -8.86
C TRP A 5 -2.07 17.42 -7.36
N THR A 6 -3.19 17.52 -6.65
CA THR A 6 -3.28 17.40 -5.17
C THR A 6 -4.11 16.21 -4.69
N TRP A 7 -4.64 15.40 -5.62
CA TRP A 7 -5.48 14.25 -5.30
C TRP A 7 -4.68 12.98 -5.00
N HIS A 8 -3.76 12.59 -5.90
CA HIS A 8 -2.81 11.49 -5.68
C HIS A 8 -1.56 11.64 -6.57
N GLY A 9 -0.46 11.01 -6.18
CA GLY A 9 0.75 10.91 -7.02
C GLY A 9 0.61 9.92 -8.18
N GLY A 10 1.63 9.83 -9.05
CA GLY A 10 1.68 8.89 -10.17
C GLY A 10 1.12 9.43 -11.49
N GLY A 11 0.70 10.70 -11.52
CA GLY A 11 0.15 11.39 -12.69
C GLY A 11 1.18 11.76 -13.76
N LEU A 12 2.26 10.98 -13.93
CA LEU A 12 3.41 11.37 -14.73
C LEU A 12 3.08 11.66 -16.20
N GLU A 13 2.21 10.86 -16.81
CA GLU A 13 1.77 11.09 -18.20
C GLU A 13 0.92 12.35 -18.34
N ALA A 14 0.13 12.72 -17.33
CA ALA A 14 -0.59 13.99 -17.32
C ALA A 14 0.39 15.18 -17.20
N ALA A 15 1.42 15.05 -16.35
CA ALA A 15 2.47 16.05 -16.20
C ALA A 15 3.25 16.25 -17.50
N LYS A 16 3.70 15.17 -18.16
CA LYS A 16 4.37 15.21 -19.46
C LYS A 16 3.53 15.90 -20.54
N ARG A 17 2.23 15.61 -20.63
CA ARG A 17 1.34 16.26 -21.60
C ARG A 17 1.16 17.75 -21.34
N HIS A 18 1.16 18.16 -20.07
CA HIS A 18 0.92 19.55 -19.69
C HIS A 18 2.19 20.41 -19.78
N PHE A 19 3.33 19.89 -19.29
CA PHE A 19 4.58 20.65 -19.14
C PHE A 19 5.64 20.30 -20.19
N GLY A 20 5.47 19.21 -20.96
CA GLY A 20 6.47 18.74 -21.92
C GLY A 20 7.66 18.03 -21.28
N GLY A 21 8.71 17.76 -22.08
CA GLY A 21 9.95 17.13 -21.63
C GLY A 21 9.90 15.59 -21.57
N SER A 22 11.07 14.96 -21.66
CA SER A 22 11.23 13.49 -21.67
C SER A 22 11.94 12.94 -20.43
N ASP A 23 12.66 13.78 -19.69
CA ASP A 23 13.49 13.38 -18.55
C ASP A 23 12.79 13.72 -17.23
N TRP A 24 11.84 12.88 -16.86
CA TRP A 24 11.04 13.06 -15.66
C TRP A 24 11.45 12.10 -14.56
N ILE A 25 11.47 12.61 -13.33
CA ILE A 25 11.58 11.81 -12.11
C ILE A 25 10.26 11.98 -11.35
N ASP A 26 9.52 10.89 -11.14
CA ASP A 26 8.30 10.92 -10.36
C ASP A 26 8.59 10.72 -8.87
N LEU A 27 8.39 11.78 -8.10
CA LEU A 27 8.54 11.79 -6.63
C LEU A 27 7.20 11.91 -5.89
N SER A 28 6.08 11.81 -6.61
CA SER A 28 4.75 12.13 -6.08
C SER A 28 4.08 10.96 -5.34
N THR A 29 4.57 9.74 -5.50
CA THR A 29 3.94 8.52 -4.95
C THR A 29 4.49 8.08 -3.59
N GLY A 30 5.69 8.54 -3.21
CA GLY A 30 6.40 8.06 -2.03
C GLY A 30 6.86 6.59 -2.12
N ILE A 31 6.78 5.96 -3.30
CA ILE A 31 7.19 4.57 -3.51
C ILE A 31 8.72 4.52 -3.63
N ASN A 32 9.34 3.54 -2.97
CA ASN A 32 10.78 3.28 -3.09
C ASN A 32 11.11 2.81 -4.52
N PRO A 33 11.99 3.50 -5.27
CA PRO A 33 12.36 3.08 -6.62
C PRO A 33 13.21 1.80 -6.64
N HIS A 34 13.78 1.41 -5.50
CA HIS A 34 14.49 0.15 -5.35
C HIS A 34 13.51 -0.95 -4.91
N PRO A 35 13.26 -1.95 -5.77
CA PRO A 35 12.34 -3.04 -5.42
C PRO A 35 12.89 -3.85 -4.24
N TRP A 36 11.99 -4.53 -3.53
CA TRP A 36 12.38 -5.46 -2.48
C TRP A 36 13.35 -6.52 -3.03
N PRO A 37 14.47 -6.82 -2.33
CA PRO A 37 15.36 -7.88 -2.75
C PRO A 37 14.59 -9.19 -2.96
N HIS A 38 14.84 -9.87 -4.07
CA HIS A 38 14.19 -11.14 -4.46
C HIS A 38 12.73 -11.05 -4.92
N ALA A 39 12.14 -9.86 -5.09
CA ALA A 39 10.77 -9.74 -5.63
C ALA A 39 10.59 -10.48 -6.97
N THR A 40 11.61 -10.50 -7.83
CA THR A 40 11.60 -11.20 -9.12
C THR A 40 11.63 -12.72 -9.03
N ALA A 41 12.04 -13.28 -7.87
CA ALA A 41 12.04 -14.73 -7.63
C ALA A 41 10.75 -15.21 -6.96
N MET A 42 9.87 -14.29 -6.54
CA MET A 42 8.59 -14.63 -5.93
C MET A 42 7.59 -15.03 -7.01
N ALA A 43 7.00 -16.21 -6.86
CA ALA A 43 5.86 -16.64 -7.67
C ALA A 43 4.57 -16.29 -6.92
N PHE A 44 3.67 -15.57 -7.59
CA PHE A 44 2.34 -15.23 -7.07
C PHE A 44 1.29 -15.89 -7.97
N ASP A 45 0.34 -16.58 -7.35
CA ASP A 45 -0.86 -17.01 -8.04
C ASP A 45 -1.86 -15.85 -8.07
N TRP A 46 -2.13 -15.33 -9.26
CA TRP A 46 -3.04 -14.21 -9.49
C TRP A 46 -4.50 -14.67 -9.66
N GLN A 47 -4.78 -15.98 -9.61
CA GLN A 47 -6.10 -16.56 -9.85
C GLN A 47 -6.91 -16.75 -8.57
N HIS A 48 -6.30 -16.65 -7.40
CA HIS A 48 -7.00 -16.79 -6.12
C HIS A 48 -6.59 -15.73 -5.10
N LEU A 49 -7.49 -15.48 -4.15
CA LEU A 49 -7.17 -14.66 -2.98
C LEU A 49 -6.43 -15.52 -1.93
N PRO A 50 -5.65 -14.90 -1.02
CA PRO A 50 -5.07 -15.61 0.12
C PRO A 50 -6.15 -16.25 0.98
N ASP A 51 -5.88 -17.45 1.50
CA ASP A 51 -6.77 -18.09 2.45
C ASP A 51 -6.52 -17.61 3.89
N ALA A 52 -7.31 -18.12 4.83
CA ALA A 52 -7.18 -17.74 6.25
C ALA A 52 -5.83 -18.16 6.86
N ARG A 53 -5.23 -19.24 6.36
CA ARG A 53 -3.92 -19.73 6.83
C ARG A 53 -2.80 -18.83 6.31
N ASP A 54 -2.87 -18.39 5.06
CA ASP A 54 -1.91 -17.45 4.47
C ASP A 54 -1.88 -16.13 5.26
N LEU A 55 -3.06 -15.60 5.61
CA LEU A 55 -3.19 -14.40 6.43
C LEU A 55 -2.62 -14.60 7.83
N ALA A 56 -2.95 -15.71 8.51
CA ALA A 56 -2.42 -16.01 9.83
C ALA A 56 -0.88 -16.14 9.83
N GLN A 57 -0.29 -16.71 8.77
CA GLN A 57 1.16 -16.79 8.62
C GLN A 57 1.80 -15.41 8.45
N LEU A 58 1.20 -14.53 7.63
CA LEU A 58 1.65 -13.15 7.47
C LEU A 58 1.60 -12.38 8.79
N GLU A 59 0.49 -12.47 9.51
CA GLU A 59 0.28 -11.80 10.80
C GLU A 59 1.26 -12.30 11.86
N SER A 60 1.54 -13.60 11.92
CA SER A 60 2.54 -14.18 12.83
C SER A 60 3.97 -13.70 12.51
N ALA A 61 4.33 -13.59 11.24
CA ALA A 61 5.64 -13.08 10.83
C ALA A 61 5.78 -11.59 11.20
N ALA A 62 4.75 -10.79 10.95
CA ALA A 62 4.70 -9.39 11.33
C ALA A 62 4.78 -9.19 12.85
N ALA A 63 4.01 -9.97 13.63
CA ALA A 63 4.04 -9.93 15.09
C ALA A 63 5.44 -10.22 15.64
N SER A 64 6.12 -11.22 15.07
CA SER A 64 7.51 -11.55 15.44
C SER A 64 8.48 -10.40 15.11
N CYS A 65 8.33 -9.76 13.95
CA CYS A 65 9.14 -8.61 13.55
C CYS A 65 8.90 -7.39 14.46
N PHE A 66 7.66 -7.16 14.89
CA PHE A 66 7.29 -6.02 15.72
C PHE A 66 7.49 -6.27 17.22
N GLY A 67 7.71 -7.52 17.64
CA GLY A 67 7.85 -7.89 19.05
C GLY A 67 6.55 -7.80 19.85
N VAL A 68 5.41 -8.11 19.21
CA VAL A 68 4.08 -8.05 19.82
C VAL A 68 3.36 -9.40 19.73
N ASP A 69 2.33 -9.58 20.56
CA ASP A 69 1.43 -10.74 20.44
C ASP A 69 0.65 -10.68 19.09
N PRO A 70 0.55 -11.79 18.33
CA PRO A 70 -0.19 -11.83 17.07
C PRO A 70 -1.63 -11.32 17.14
N ARG A 71 -2.28 -11.42 18.30
CA ARG A 71 -3.65 -10.89 18.49
C ARG A 71 -3.76 -9.36 18.31
N HIS A 72 -2.64 -8.65 18.35
CA HIS A 72 -2.57 -7.20 18.13
C HIS A 72 -2.22 -6.82 16.69
N VAL A 73 -2.09 -7.80 15.79
CA VAL A 73 -1.78 -7.61 14.38
C VAL A 73 -3.01 -8.00 13.56
N CYS A 74 -3.31 -7.22 12.53
CA CYS A 74 -4.36 -7.52 11.57
C CYS A 74 -3.87 -7.14 10.18
N ALA A 75 -3.86 -8.09 9.26
CA ALA A 75 -3.52 -7.86 7.86
C ALA A 75 -4.68 -7.10 7.17
N VAL A 76 -4.34 -6.02 6.47
CA VAL A 76 -5.29 -5.20 5.71
C VAL A 76 -4.76 -4.91 4.31
N PRO A 77 -5.64 -4.73 3.30
CA PRO A 77 -5.25 -4.39 1.93
C PRO A 77 -4.83 -2.91 1.81
N GLY A 78 -3.75 -2.54 2.48
CA GLY A 78 -3.21 -1.18 2.53
C GLY A 78 -3.74 -0.34 3.70
N THR A 79 -2.93 0.64 4.10
CA THR A 79 -3.18 1.46 5.30
C THR A 79 -4.44 2.32 5.19
N GLU A 80 -4.81 2.79 3.99
CA GLU A 80 -6.00 3.64 3.80
C GLU A 80 -7.29 2.93 4.27
N ILE A 81 -7.46 1.66 3.90
CA ILE A 81 -8.62 0.87 4.34
C ILE A 81 -8.59 0.70 5.86
N GLY A 82 -7.44 0.38 6.43
CA GLY A 82 -7.27 0.29 7.88
C GLY A 82 -7.67 1.58 8.60
N LEU A 83 -7.21 2.74 8.12
CA LEU A 83 -7.53 4.05 8.70
C LEU A 83 -9.03 4.36 8.65
N ARG A 84 -9.68 4.10 7.51
CA ARG A 84 -11.13 4.30 7.34
C ARG A 84 -11.94 3.40 8.29
N LEU A 85 -11.54 2.12 8.41
CA LEU A 85 -12.20 1.17 9.31
C LEU A 85 -12.02 1.55 10.78
N VAL A 86 -10.80 1.92 11.19
CA VAL A 86 -10.51 2.36 12.56
C VAL A 86 -11.35 3.58 12.93
N GLY A 87 -11.51 4.56 12.02
CA GLY A 87 -12.38 5.72 12.24
C GLY A 87 -13.80 5.33 12.64
N ASN A 88 -14.40 4.36 11.97
CA ASN A 88 -15.73 3.85 12.31
C ASN A 88 -15.76 3.09 13.65
N LEU A 89 -14.72 2.32 13.96
CA LEU A 89 -14.64 1.53 15.19
C LEU A 89 -14.45 2.38 16.45
N ILE A 90 -13.78 3.52 16.34
CA ILE A 90 -13.53 4.43 17.48
C ILE A 90 -14.59 5.53 17.62
N GLY A 91 -15.66 5.49 16.82
CA GLY A 91 -16.77 6.45 16.89
C GLY A 91 -16.47 7.80 16.22
N GLY A 92 -15.63 7.83 15.20
CA GLY A 92 -15.41 9.01 14.36
C GLY A 92 -16.70 9.46 13.66
N PRO A 93 -16.81 10.74 13.27
CA PRO A 93 -17.96 11.23 12.51
C PRO A 93 -18.08 10.46 11.19
N ALA A 94 -19.31 10.02 10.88
CA ALA A 94 -19.66 9.31 9.64
C ALA A 94 -19.50 10.18 8.39
#